data_AF-A0AAE2Y0G4-F1
#
_entry.id   AF-A0AAE2Y0G4-F1
#
_cell.length_a   1.000
_cell.length_b   1.000
_cell.length_c   1.000
_cell.angle_alpha   90.00
_cell.angle_beta   90.00
_cell.angle_gamma   90.00
#
_symmetry.space_group_name_H-M   'P 1'
#
loop_
_entity.id
_entity.type
_entity.pdbx_description
1 polymer ?
#
loop_
_entity_poly.entity_id
_entity_poly.type
_entity_poly.pdbx_seq_one_letter_code
_entity_poly.pdbx_strand_id
1 'polypeptide(L)' 'MSEDKYFHGRIRVPYRHVAGAYAGRFIQEIGNNKRIVGVKCSKCGKVYVPPRMVC' A
#
# COMPACT_ATOMS: atom_id res chain seq x y z
N MET A 1 3.26 -9.50 -41.41
CA MET A 1 3.50 -8.22 -40.70
C MET A 1 2.88 -8.32 -39.33
N SER A 2 3.68 -8.61 -38.31
CA SER A 2 3.22 -8.63 -36.92
C SER A 2 3.03 -7.19 -36.45
N GLU A 3 1.81 -6.81 -36.09
CA GLU A 3 1.51 -5.48 -35.52
C GLU A 3 2.25 -5.30 -34.20
N ASP A 4 3.01 -4.22 -34.10
CA ASP A 4 3.75 -3.84 -32.92
C ASP A 4 2.76 -3.27 -31.88
N LYS A 5 2.51 -4.02 -30.80
CA LYS A 5 1.50 -3.71 -29.77
C LYS A 5 1.98 -2.71 -28.71
N TYR A 6 3.19 -2.18 -28.86
CA TYR A 6 3.86 -1.39 -27.83
C TYR A 6 4.08 0.04 -28.32
N PHE A 7 3.54 1.00 -27.57
CA PHE A 7 3.80 2.41 -27.82
C PHE A 7 5.08 2.82 -27.07
N HIS A 8 6.16 3.08 -27.82
CA HIS A 8 7.41 3.57 -27.26
C HIS A 8 7.31 5.08 -26.95
N GLY A 9 7.01 5.41 -25.70
CA GLY A 9 6.94 6.79 -25.20
C GLY A 9 7.01 6.87 -23.67
N ARG A 10 7.24 8.07 -23.12
CA ARG A 10 7.16 8.29 -21.66
C ARG A 10 5.75 8.68 -21.27
N ILE A 11 5.11 7.89 -20.40
CA ILE A 11 3.85 8.28 -19.77
C ILE A 11 4.18 9.19 -18.59
N ARG A 12 3.78 10.47 -18.68
CA ARG A 12 3.83 11.37 -17.53
C ARG A 12 2.55 11.18 -16.74
N VAL A 13 2.65 10.67 -15.52
CA VAL A 13 1.50 10.48 -14.63
C VAL A 13 1.54 11.52 -13.50
N PRO A 14 0.80 12.64 -13.61
CA PRO A 14 0.90 13.77 -12.69
C PRO A 14 0.10 13.58 -11.39
N TYR A 15 -0.04 12.36 -10.90
CA TYR A 15 -0.64 12.11 -9.59
C TYR A 15 0.43 12.08 -8.49
N ARG A 16 0.01 12.34 -7.25
CA ARG A 16 0.83 12.09 -6.06
C ARG A 16 0.43 10.74 -5.49
N HIS A 17 1.35 9.80 -5.45
CA HIS A 17 1.15 8.57 -4.70
C HIS A 17 1.12 8.88 -3.20
N VAL A 18 0.06 8.46 -2.53
CA VAL A 18 -0.08 8.56 -1.07
C VAL A 18 -0.14 7.16 -0.48
N ALA A 19 0.48 6.96 0.69
CA ALA A 19 0.51 5.65 1.35
C ALA A 19 -0.88 5.20 1.85
N GLY A 20 -1.83 6.12 1.97
CA GLY A 20 -3.13 5.85 2.59
C GLY A 20 -3.02 5.67 4.12
N ALA A 21 -4.18 5.57 4.79
CA ALA A 21 -4.24 5.59 6.25
C ALA A 21 -3.52 4.40 6.92
N TYR A 22 -3.59 3.21 6.33
CA TYR A 22 -3.05 1.98 6.91
C TYR A 22 -1.53 1.90 6.80
N ALA A 23 -0.99 1.97 5.57
CA ALA A 23 0.45 1.91 5.37
C ALA A 23 1.15 3.16 5.90
N GLY A 24 0.52 4.34 5.79
CA GLY A 24 1.03 5.58 6.37
C GLY A 24 1.22 5.46 7.89
N ARG A 25 0.20 4.96 8.61
CA ARG A 25 0.31 4.75 10.06
C ARG A 25 1.34 3.70 10.42
N PHE A 26 1.42 2.59 9.67
CA PHE A 26 2.44 1.56 9.89
C PHE A 26 3.87 2.11 9.81
N ILE A 27 4.17 2.87 8.75
CA ILE A 27 5.49 3.49 8.55
C ILE A 27 5.77 4.51 9.66
N GLN A 28 4.78 5.34 10.01
CA GLN A 28 4.93 6.34 11.07
C GLN A 28 5.22 5.71 12.43
N GLU A 29 4.56 4.60 12.77
CA GLU A 29 4.77 3.87 14.02
C GLU A 29 6.14 3.20 14.10
N ILE A 30 6.64 2.67 12.98
CA ILE A 30 8.00 2.13 12.90
C ILE A 30 9.02 3.24 13.09
N GLY A 31 8.89 4.34 12.33
CA GLY A 31 9.89 5.42 12.32
C GLY A 31 9.92 6.22 13.62
N ASN A 32 8.75 6.61 14.12
CA ASN A 32 8.66 7.54 15.25
C ASN A 32 8.64 6.82 16.59
N ASN A 33 8.00 5.66 16.66
CA ASN A 33 7.72 4.99 17.93
C ASN A 33 8.47 3.66 18.09
N LYS A 34 9.20 3.19 17.06
CA LYS A 34 9.86 1.88 17.04
C LYS A 34 8.88 0.73 17.34
N ARG A 35 7.62 0.87 16.90
CA ARG A 35 6.56 -0.13 17.11
C ARG A 35 6.12 -0.75 15.80
N ILE A 36 5.94 -2.07 15.81
CA ILE A 36 5.26 -2.80 14.75
C ILE A 36 3.77 -2.85 15.10
N VAL A 37 2.93 -2.29 14.25
CA VAL A 37 1.46 -2.25 14.45
C VAL A 37 0.75 -3.06 13.38
N GLY A 38 -0.42 -3.59 13.74
CA GLY A 38 -1.29 -4.36 12.85
C GLY A 38 -2.75 -4.04 13.07
N VAL A 39 -3.63 -4.67 12.29
CA VAL A 39 -5.08 -4.61 12.48
C VAL A 39 -5.63 -6.00 12.75
N LYS A 40 -6.53 -6.10 13.75
CA LYS A 40 -7.26 -7.33 14.06
C LYS A 40 -8.65 -7.26 13.44
N CYS A 41 -9.02 -8.27 12.67
CA CYS A 41 -10.39 -8.40 12.17
C CYS A 41 -11.34 -8.72 13.33
N SER A 42 -12.38 -7.91 13.51
CA SER A 42 -13.40 -8.14 14.53
C SER A 42 -14.26 -9.37 14.28
N LYS A 43 -14.38 -9.83 13.03
CA LYS A 43 -15.20 -10.99 12.65
C LYS A 43 -14.50 -12.33 12.86
N CYS A 44 -13.25 -12.47 12.37
CA CYS A 44 -12.53 -13.75 12.39
C CYS A 44 -11.34 -13.77 13.37
N GLY A 45 -11.02 -12.64 14.00
CA GLY A 45 -9.94 -12.53 14.98
C GLY A 45 -8.52 -12.53 14.41
N LYS A 46 -8.32 -12.73 13.10
CA LYS A 46 -7.00 -12.69 12.46
C LYS A 46 -6.35 -11.32 12.60
N VAL A 47 -5.04 -11.32 12.84
CA VAL A 47 -4.22 -10.11 12.94
C VAL A 47 -3.35 -10.00 11.69
N TYR A 48 -3.33 -8.83 11.06
CA TYR A 48 -2.55 -8.55 9.86
C TYR A 48 -1.47 -7.50 10.10
N VAL A 49 -0.26 -7.84 9.70
CA VAL A 49 0.94 -6.97 9.72
C VAL A 49 1.68 -7.19 8.39
N PRO A 50 1.88 -6.16 7.54
CA PRO A 50 1.39 -4.78 7.68
C PRO A 50 -0.14 -4.70 7.72
N PRO A 51 -0.72 -3.64 8.32
CA PRO A 51 -2.16 -3.51 8.45
C PRO A 51 -2.81 -3.35 7.05
N ARG A 52 -3.91 -4.07 6.81
CA ARG A 52 -4.65 -4.06 5.54
C ARG A 52 -6.11 -3.68 5.74
N MET A 53 -6.72 -3.05 4.73
CA MET A 53 -8.11 -2.58 4.80
C MET A 53 -9.12 -3.73 4.79
N VAL A 54 -8.82 -4.80 4.05
CA VAL A 54 -9.73 -5.94 3.86
C VAL A 54 -9.17 -7.16 4.55
N CYS A 55 -10.01 -7.80 5.38
CA CYS A 55 -9.71 -9.07 6.02
C CYS A 55 -9.69 -10.22 5.00
#